data_AF-A0A7Z9UE92-F1
#
_entry.id   AF-A0A7Z9UE92-F1
#
_cell.length_a   1.000
_cell.length_b   1.000
_cell.length_c   1.000
_cell.angle_alpha   90.00
_cell.angle_beta   90.00
_cell.angle_gamma   90.00
#
_symmetry.space_group_name_H-M   'P 1'
#
loop_
_entity.id
_entity.type
_entity.pdbx_description
1 polymer ?
#
loop_
_entity_poly.entity_id
_entity_poly.type
_entity_poly.pdbx_seq_one_letter_code
_entity_poly.pdbx_strand_id
1 'polypeptide(L)'
;MTVSVVGVRHHSPACAGLVRHLIEKQQPHTVLIEGPADFNPRIGELGLGHQPPLAIFSYHQTENLYSRTFTPFCSYSPEWVAISTAFQTGLECRFMDLPSWTRPFDKVENRYHDEDRSREYVTHLCRKLNMTGMDELWDHLFEQPRAFYELEQMLATYFQNLRECSVASPSDLERERFMAAQIAEAARQGSVLAVCGGFHKPALEALWPTLEGPPPELPEPEGEGRFGSFLVPYSYSRLDSFTGYAAGMPSPLYYQILWEEGPKAAHRRAFQLIAGRLREIKLNVS
;
A
#
# COMPACT_ATOMS: atom_id res chain seq x y z
N MET A 1 25.00 -7.65 -4.24
CA MET A 1 23.93 -6.69 -4.62
C MET A 1 22.95 -6.66 -3.46
N THR A 2 22.53 -5.48 -2.99
CA THR A 2 21.67 -5.35 -1.80
C THR A 2 20.24 -5.10 -2.24
N VAL A 3 19.36 -6.08 -2.01
CA VAL A 3 17.91 -5.96 -2.25
C VAL A 3 17.22 -5.99 -0.89
N SER A 4 16.33 -5.02 -0.64
CA SER A 4 15.47 -4.96 0.53
C SER A 4 14.02 -4.93 0.07
N VAL A 5 13.18 -5.81 0.63
CA VAL A 5 11.73 -5.81 0.40
C VAL A 5 11.05 -5.38 1.70
N VAL A 6 10.33 -4.26 1.68
CA VAL A 6 9.57 -3.77 2.83
C VAL A 6 8.09 -4.03 2.60
N GLY A 7 7.52 -4.84 3.48
CA GLY A 7 6.10 -5.12 3.56
C GLY A 7 5.39 -4.03 4.36
N VAL A 8 4.28 -3.51 3.83
CA VAL A 8 3.52 -2.41 4.45
C VAL A 8 2.04 -2.76 4.58
N ARG A 9 1.34 -2.07 5.49
CA ARG A 9 -0.10 -1.87 5.37
C ARG A 9 -0.32 -0.57 4.58
N HIS A 10 -1.16 -0.64 3.56
CA HIS A 10 -1.53 0.52 2.78
C HIS A 10 -2.15 1.60 3.69
N HIS A 11 -1.84 2.86 3.42
CA HIS A 11 -2.31 3.99 4.22
C HIS A 11 -1.91 3.98 5.71
N SER A 12 -0.82 3.32 6.11
CA SER A 12 -0.31 3.36 7.49
C SER A 12 0.76 4.46 7.67
N PRO A 13 0.55 5.45 8.57
CA PRO A 13 1.57 6.45 8.92
C PRO A 13 2.88 5.83 9.43
N ALA A 14 2.83 4.79 10.26
CA ALA A 14 4.02 4.08 10.73
C ALA A 14 4.80 3.45 9.56
N CYS A 15 4.12 2.73 8.66
CA CYS A 15 4.76 2.17 7.48
C CYS A 15 5.33 3.26 6.55
N ALA A 16 4.63 4.38 6.38
CA ALA A 16 5.09 5.49 5.56
C ALA A 16 6.36 6.14 6.12
N GLY A 17 6.41 6.32 7.45
CA GLY A 17 7.61 6.78 8.15
C GLY A 17 8.79 5.82 7.99
N LEU A 18 8.54 4.51 8.11
CA LEU A 18 9.56 3.48 7.91
C LEU A 18 10.10 3.49 6.47
N VAL A 19 9.22 3.55 5.48
CA VAL A 19 9.61 3.59 4.06
C VAL A 19 10.48 4.81 3.77
N ARG A 20 10.09 6.00 4.24
CA ARG A 20 10.94 7.21 4.12
C ARG A 20 12.31 6.98 4.75
N HIS A 21 12.34 6.48 5.98
CA HIS A 21 13.58 6.21 6.70
C HIS A 21 14.51 5.24 5.94
N LEU A 22 13.95 4.17 5.37
CA LEU A 22 14.72 3.19 4.62
C LEU A 22 15.27 3.78 3.31
N ILE A 23 14.49 4.56 2.57
CA ILE A 23 14.97 5.24 1.35
C ILE A 23 16.10 6.20 1.69
N GLU A 24 15.90 7.07 2.68
CA GLU A 24 16.89 8.06 3.10
C GLU A 24 18.19 7.41 3.58
N LYS A 25 18.08 6.33 4.37
CA LYS A 25 19.23 5.60 4.93
C LYS A 25 19.96 4.75 3.90
N GLN A 26 19.25 4.04 3.04
CA GLN A 26 19.84 3.07 2.11
C GLN A 26 20.32 3.71 0.81
N GLN A 27 19.69 4.82 0.38
CA GLN A 27 19.92 5.46 -0.93
C GLN A 27 19.98 4.41 -2.06
N PRO A 28 18.91 3.60 -2.23
CA PRO A 28 18.92 2.54 -3.23
C PRO A 28 19.04 3.14 -4.64
N HIS A 29 19.66 2.41 -5.58
CA HIS A 29 19.65 2.79 -6.99
C HIS A 29 18.21 2.91 -7.52
N THR A 30 17.37 1.93 -7.19
CA THR A 30 15.97 1.88 -7.66
C THR A 30 15.00 1.63 -6.49
N VAL A 31 13.93 2.42 -6.44
CA VAL A 31 12.76 2.22 -5.58
C VAL A 31 11.65 1.60 -6.43
N LEU A 32 11.24 0.38 -6.08
CA LEU A 32 10.15 -0.34 -6.71
C LEU A 32 8.90 -0.31 -5.85
N ILE A 33 7.72 -0.11 -6.45
CA ILE A 33 6.48 0.12 -5.71
C ILE A 33 5.37 -0.76 -6.24
N GLU A 34 4.64 -1.44 -5.36
CA GLU A 34 3.40 -2.12 -5.73
C GLU A 34 2.38 -1.12 -6.26
N GLY A 35 2.18 -1.16 -7.57
CA GLY A 35 1.28 -0.26 -8.29
C GLY A 35 1.26 -0.59 -9.78
N PRO A 36 0.45 0.12 -10.56
CA PRO A 36 0.15 -0.23 -11.95
C PRO A 36 1.34 0.05 -12.88
N ALA A 37 2.03 -1.00 -13.35
CA ALA A 37 3.18 -0.82 -14.26
C ALA A 37 2.82 -0.15 -15.59
N ASP A 38 1.54 -0.18 -16.00
CA ASP A 38 1.05 0.58 -17.15
C ASP A 38 1.15 2.11 -16.99
N PHE A 39 1.24 2.60 -15.76
CA PHE A 39 1.40 4.02 -15.49
C PHE A 39 2.87 4.47 -15.52
N ASN A 40 3.84 3.55 -15.60
CA ASN A 40 5.28 3.89 -15.57
C ASN A 40 5.72 4.94 -16.60
N PRO A 41 5.27 4.91 -17.88
CA PRO A 41 5.61 5.95 -18.86
C PRO A 41 5.18 7.37 -18.44
N ARG A 42 4.25 7.49 -17.49
CA ARG A 42 3.70 8.73 -16.96
C ARG A 42 3.95 8.90 -15.47
N ILE A 43 4.83 8.11 -14.85
CA ILE A 43 5.06 8.17 -13.40
C ILE A 43 5.50 9.56 -12.93
N GLY A 44 6.20 10.32 -13.81
CA GLY A 44 6.58 11.71 -13.55
C GLY A 44 5.41 12.65 -13.29
N GLU A 45 4.19 12.32 -13.74
CA GLU A 45 2.97 13.09 -13.41
C GLU A 45 2.69 13.13 -11.91
N LEU A 46 3.10 12.10 -11.15
CA LEU A 46 2.95 12.07 -9.69
C LEU A 46 3.89 13.06 -8.99
N GLY A 47 4.96 13.47 -9.66
CA GLY A 47 5.96 14.42 -9.15
C GLY A 47 5.63 15.90 -9.33
N LEU A 48 4.45 16.24 -9.85
CA LEU A 48 4.06 17.63 -10.18
C LEU A 48 3.60 18.47 -8.98
N GLY A 49 3.94 18.09 -7.75
CA GLY A 49 3.62 18.85 -6.54
C GLY A 49 2.16 18.74 -6.07
N HIS A 50 1.53 17.60 -6.30
CA HIS A 50 0.14 17.36 -5.88
C HIS A 50 -0.04 17.33 -4.36
N GLN A 51 -1.25 17.64 -3.91
CA GLN A 51 -1.70 17.42 -2.54
C GLN A 51 -2.72 16.27 -2.53
N PRO A 52 -2.34 15.07 -2.06
CA PRO A 52 -3.30 13.97 -1.91
C PRO A 52 -4.44 14.34 -0.95
N PRO A 53 -5.63 13.70 -1.06
CA PRO A 53 -5.87 12.44 -1.77
C PRO A 53 -6.01 12.54 -3.29
N LEU A 54 -5.40 11.59 -3.99
CA LEU A 54 -5.50 11.39 -5.44
C LEU A 54 -5.48 9.90 -5.74
N ALA A 55 -5.81 9.51 -6.96
CA ALA A 55 -5.70 8.12 -7.40
C ALA A 55 -5.24 8.02 -8.84
N ILE A 56 -4.56 6.92 -9.18
CA ILE A 56 -4.50 6.47 -10.57
C ILE A 56 -5.80 5.70 -10.82
N PHE A 57 -6.65 6.25 -11.68
CA PHE A 57 -7.82 5.55 -12.20
C PHE A 57 -7.43 4.81 -13.47
N SER A 58 -7.67 3.51 -13.50
CA SER A 58 -7.45 2.66 -14.65
C SER A 58 -8.75 2.02 -15.09
N TYR A 59 -8.93 1.84 -16.40
CA TYR A 59 -10.05 1.10 -16.97
C TYR A 59 -9.59 0.19 -18.10
N HIS A 60 -10.32 -0.90 -18.30
CA HIS A 60 -10.22 -1.76 -19.46
C HIS A 60 -11.62 -2.19 -19.87
N GLN A 61 -11.94 -1.97 -21.14
CA GLN A 61 -13.25 -2.23 -21.71
C GLN A 61 -13.10 -2.98 -23.02
N THR A 62 -13.65 -4.18 -23.08
CA THR A 62 -13.85 -4.98 -24.29
C THR A 62 -15.35 -5.16 -24.54
N GLU A 63 -15.73 -5.98 -25.52
CA GLU A 63 -17.13 -6.34 -25.74
C GLU A 63 -17.74 -7.08 -24.54
N ASN A 64 -16.96 -7.91 -23.85
CA ASN A 64 -17.43 -8.81 -22.79
C ASN A 64 -16.93 -8.45 -21.38
N LEU A 65 -16.04 -7.45 -21.27
CA LEU A 65 -15.43 -7.05 -20.01
C LEU A 65 -15.49 -5.54 -19.85
N TYR A 66 -15.85 -5.10 -18.64
CA TYR A 66 -15.65 -3.73 -18.19
C TYR A 66 -15.07 -3.77 -16.78
N SER A 67 -13.80 -3.39 -16.66
CA SER A 67 -13.10 -3.29 -15.39
C SER A 67 -12.64 -1.86 -15.15
N ARG A 68 -12.64 -1.48 -13.87
CA ARG A 68 -12.12 -0.21 -13.40
C ARG A 68 -11.41 -0.45 -12.07
N THR A 69 -10.26 0.19 -11.90
CA THR A 69 -9.44 0.05 -10.70
C THR A 69 -8.91 1.40 -10.29
N PHE A 70 -9.02 1.72 -9.01
CA PHE A 70 -8.35 2.84 -8.39
C PHE A 70 -7.09 2.35 -7.67
N THR A 71 -5.98 3.03 -7.87
CA THR A 71 -4.78 2.96 -7.03
C THR A 71 -4.69 4.27 -6.25
N PRO A 72 -5.31 4.34 -5.07
CA PRO A 72 -5.47 5.59 -4.33
C PRO A 72 -4.29 5.87 -3.41
N PHE A 73 -4.03 7.16 -3.21
CA PHE A 73 -2.94 7.68 -2.41
C PHE A 73 -3.43 8.76 -1.45
N CYS A 74 -2.92 8.75 -0.23
CA CYS A 74 -3.00 9.86 0.71
C CYS A 74 -1.57 10.27 1.15
N SER A 75 -1.46 11.36 1.91
CA SER A 75 -0.14 11.89 2.33
C SER A 75 0.69 10.90 3.17
N TYR A 76 0.01 9.94 3.81
CA TYR A 76 0.56 8.87 4.65
C TYR A 76 0.43 7.48 4.00
N SER A 77 0.19 7.40 2.69
CA SER A 77 0.37 6.16 1.94
C SER A 77 1.88 5.85 1.85
N PRO A 78 2.35 4.67 2.28
CA PRO A 78 3.76 4.31 2.13
C PRO A 78 4.26 4.38 0.69
N GLU A 79 3.40 4.06 -0.27
CA GLU A 79 3.66 4.13 -1.71
C GLU A 79 3.81 5.58 -2.17
N TRP A 80 2.93 6.48 -1.74
CA TRP A 80 3.03 7.90 -2.05
C TRP A 80 4.30 8.52 -1.47
N VAL A 81 4.64 8.13 -0.23
CA VAL A 81 5.87 8.57 0.43
C VAL A 81 7.10 8.01 -0.28
N ALA A 82 7.08 6.77 -0.77
CA ALA A 82 8.15 6.21 -1.58
C ALA A 82 8.37 7.02 -2.86
N ILE A 83 7.30 7.27 -3.63
CA ILE A 83 7.35 8.06 -4.88
C ILE A 83 7.89 9.47 -4.61
N SER A 84 7.30 10.15 -3.63
CA SER A 84 7.66 11.53 -3.29
C SER A 84 9.12 11.62 -2.84
N THR A 85 9.57 10.69 -2.00
CA THR A 85 10.95 10.69 -1.49
C THR A 85 11.93 10.37 -2.61
N ALA A 86 11.63 9.40 -3.48
CA ALA A 86 12.49 9.05 -4.62
C ALA A 86 12.64 10.23 -5.59
N PHE A 87 11.55 10.92 -5.93
CA PHE A 87 11.62 12.11 -6.79
C PHE A 87 12.37 13.28 -6.14
N GLN A 88 12.19 13.52 -4.84
CA GLN A 88 12.92 14.55 -4.11
C GLN A 88 14.43 14.27 -4.01
N THR A 89 14.82 13.00 -4.00
CA THR A 89 16.22 12.55 -3.89
C THR A 89 16.86 12.21 -5.23
N GLY A 90 16.10 12.26 -6.33
CA GLY A 90 16.58 11.94 -7.68
C GLY A 90 16.86 10.45 -7.91
N LEU A 91 16.27 9.57 -7.10
CA LEU A 91 16.40 8.11 -7.24
C LEU A 91 15.48 7.58 -8.36
N GLU A 92 15.88 6.49 -9.00
CA GLU A 92 15.01 5.82 -9.96
C GLU A 92 13.78 5.25 -9.22
N CYS A 93 12.60 5.50 -9.76
CA CYS A 93 11.34 5.07 -9.18
C CYS A 93 10.42 4.51 -10.25
N ARG A 94 9.86 3.31 -10.02
CA ARG A 94 8.84 2.74 -10.90
C ARG A 94 7.92 1.76 -10.18
N PHE A 95 6.73 1.57 -10.75
CA PHE A 95 5.81 0.53 -10.34
C PHE A 95 6.27 -0.85 -10.82
N MET A 96 6.09 -1.86 -9.96
CA MET A 96 6.54 -3.24 -10.20
C MET A 96 5.41 -4.26 -10.30
N ASP A 97 4.16 -3.89 -10.06
CA ASP A 97 3.02 -4.82 -10.11
C ASP A 97 2.34 -4.81 -11.49
N LEU A 98 1.52 -5.83 -11.75
CA LEU A 98 0.89 -6.06 -13.04
C LEU A 98 0.08 -4.84 -13.52
N PRO A 99 0.03 -4.61 -14.86
CA PRO A 99 -0.85 -3.62 -15.46
C PRO A 99 -2.31 -3.80 -15.03
N SER A 100 -3.02 -2.68 -14.92
CA SER A 100 -4.41 -2.66 -14.44
C SER A 100 -5.43 -3.33 -15.37
N TRP A 101 -5.06 -3.59 -16.63
CA TRP A 101 -5.90 -4.30 -17.61
C TRP A 101 -5.71 -5.83 -17.58
N THR A 102 -4.86 -6.35 -16.70
CA THR A 102 -4.68 -7.79 -16.55
C THR A 102 -5.79 -8.41 -15.71
N ARG A 103 -6.08 -9.70 -15.95
CA ARG A 103 -7.14 -10.47 -15.27
C ARG A 103 -7.15 -10.36 -13.75
N PRO A 104 -5.99 -10.32 -13.04
CA PRO A 104 -5.93 -10.03 -11.61
C PRO A 104 -6.77 -8.84 -11.13
N PHE A 105 -7.07 -7.86 -12.00
CA PHE A 105 -7.80 -6.64 -11.66
C PHE A 105 -9.21 -6.51 -12.26
N ASP A 106 -9.72 -7.51 -12.99
CA ASP A 106 -11.01 -7.44 -13.71
C ASP A 106 -12.22 -7.08 -12.82
N LYS A 107 -12.13 -7.38 -11.52
CA LYS A 107 -13.18 -7.12 -10.51
C LYS A 107 -12.65 -6.40 -9.27
N VAL A 108 -11.45 -5.82 -9.39
CA VAL A 108 -10.80 -5.14 -8.28
C VAL A 108 -11.00 -3.64 -8.46
N GLU A 109 -12.01 -3.09 -7.80
CA GLU A 109 -12.25 -1.64 -7.84
C GLU A 109 -11.14 -0.87 -7.13
N ASN A 110 -10.50 -1.48 -6.13
CA ASN A 110 -9.39 -0.87 -5.39
C ASN A 110 -8.20 -1.82 -5.33
N ARG A 111 -7.07 -1.39 -5.91
CA ARG A 111 -5.84 -2.20 -5.99
C ARG A 111 -5.31 -2.60 -4.61
N TYR A 112 -5.45 -1.73 -3.61
CA TYR A 112 -4.94 -1.94 -2.26
C TYR A 112 -5.96 -2.62 -1.34
N HIS A 113 -7.02 -3.18 -1.91
CA HIS A 113 -8.01 -3.95 -1.17
C HIS A 113 -7.38 -5.20 -0.56
N ASP A 114 -7.20 -5.19 0.76
CA ASP A 114 -6.88 -6.39 1.51
C ASP A 114 -8.18 -7.19 1.67
N GLU A 115 -8.33 -8.28 0.92
CA GLU A 115 -9.44 -9.21 1.18
C GLU A 115 -9.29 -9.80 2.60
N ASP A 116 -10.31 -10.49 3.10
CA ASP A 116 -10.34 -11.18 4.41
C ASP A 116 -9.35 -12.38 4.49
N ARG A 117 -8.15 -12.23 3.91
CA ARG A 117 -7.14 -13.24 3.53
C ARG A 117 -6.58 -14.01 4.72
N SER A 118 -6.79 -13.49 5.92
CA SER A 118 -6.16 -13.96 7.16
C SER A 118 -7.07 -13.76 8.38
N ARG A 119 -8.39 -13.78 8.17
CA ARG A 119 -9.38 -13.56 9.25
C ARG A 119 -9.09 -14.40 10.47
N GLU A 120 -8.65 -15.65 10.32
CA GLU A 120 -8.30 -16.53 11.44
C GLU A 120 -7.08 -16.04 12.23
N TYR A 121 -5.97 -15.71 11.56
CA TYR A 121 -4.76 -15.19 12.19
C TYR A 121 -5.02 -13.88 12.92
N VAL A 122 -5.69 -12.94 12.25
CA VAL A 122 -6.08 -11.64 12.84
C VAL A 122 -7.04 -11.84 14.01
N THR A 123 -8.05 -12.70 13.86
CA THR A 123 -8.99 -13.03 14.95
C THR A 123 -8.27 -13.64 16.14
N HIS A 124 -7.29 -14.53 15.91
CA HIS A 124 -6.50 -15.13 16.98
C HIS A 124 -5.69 -14.07 17.74
N LEU A 125 -5.01 -13.17 17.03
CA LEU A 125 -4.26 -12.07 17.65
C LEU A 125 -5.17 -11.12 18.43
N CYS A 126 -6.32 -10.74 17.85
CA CYS A 126 -7.31 -9.89 18.52
C CYS A 126 -7.76 -10.54 19.84
N ARG A 127 -8.09 -11.83 19.84
CA ARG A 127 -8.47 -12.55 21.07
C ARG A 127 -7.33 -12.57 22.10
N LYS A 128 -6.10 -12.83 21.67
CA LYS A 128 -4.93 -12.94 22.55
C LYS A 128 -4.57 -11.60 23.20
N LEU A 129 -4.72 -10.51 22.46
CA LEU A 129 -4.37 -9.16 22.90
C LEU A 129 -5.58 -8.37 23.42
N ASN A 130 -6.77 -8.99 23.45
CA ASN A 130 -8.03 -8.39 23.89
C ASN A 130 -8.42 -7.13 23.08
N MET A 131 -8.25 -7.22 21.75
CA MET A 131 -8.62 -6.18 20.78
C MET A 131 -9.93 -6.54 20.08
N THR A 132 -10.69 -5.54 19.65
CA THR A 132 -12.02 -5.69 19.06
C THR A 132 -12.01 -5.89 17.55
N GLY A 133 -10.92 -5.56 16.86
CA GLY A 133 -10.81 -5.68 15.41
C GLY A 133 -9.41 -5.42 14.88
N MET A 134 -9.25 -5.56 13.55
CA MET A 134 -7.96 -5.39 12.87
C MET A 134 -7.38 -3.99 13.04
N ASP A 135 -8.20 -2.94 12.94
CA ASP A 135 -7.75 -1.56 13.06
C ASP A 135 -7.17 -1.25 14.45
N GLU A 136 -7.87 -1.65 15.52
CA GLU A 136 -7.39 -1.49 16.89
C GLU A 136 -6.13 -2.32 17.15
N LEU A 137 -6.10 -3.56 16.65
CA LEU A 137 -4.91 -4.42 16.71
C LEU A 137 -3.72 -3.74 16.02
N TRP A 138 -3.92 -3.17 14.83
CA TRP A 138 -2.88 -2.50 14.07
C TRP A 138 -2.37 -1.24 14.77
N ASP A 139 -3.28 -0.41 15.28
CA ASP A 139 -2.94 0.79 16.04
C ASP A 139 -2.10 0.46 17.28
N HIS A 140 -2.49 -0.60 17.99
CA HIS A 140 -1.78 -1.10 19.16
C HIS A 140 -0.38 -1.62 18.77
N LEU A 141 -0.30 -2.44 17.72
CA LEU A 141 0.92 -3.13 17.35
C LEU A 141 1.92 -2.27 16.58
N PHE A 142 1.49 -1.31 15.76
CA PHE A 142 2.37 -0.67 14.77
C PHE A 142 2.32 0.86 14.77
N GLU A 143 1.17 1.49 14.99
CA GLU A 143 1.05 2.96 14.94
C GLU A 143 1.59 3.69 16.18
N GLN A 144 1.96 2.95 17.24
CA GLN A 144 2.61 3.56 18.40
C GLN A 144 4.07 3.96 18.09
N PRO A 145 4.54 5.12 18.62
CA PRO A 145 5.93 5.56 18.46
C PRO A 145 6.93 4.50 18.90
N ARG A 146 7.90 4.21 18.03
CA ARG A 146 8.98 3.24 18.26
C ARG A 146 10.16 3.49 17.35
N ALA A 147 11.26 2.78 17.58
CA ALA A 147 12.41 2.82 16.67
C ALA A 147 12.06 2.09 15.35
N PHE A 148 12.55 2.63 14.22
CA PHE A 148 12.25 2.04 12.91
C PHE A 148 12.76 0.61 12.74
N TYR A 149 13.90 0.26 13.36
CA TYR A 149 14.41 -1.12 13.29
C TYR A 149 13.46 -2.12 13.98
N GLU A 150 12.83 -1.71 15.10
CA GLU A 150 11.86 -2.54 15.81
C GLU A 150 10.59 -2.69 15.00
N LEU A 151 10.10 -1.59 14.41
CA LEU A 151 8.93 -1.61 13.54
C LEU A 151 9.13 -2.54 12.35
N GLU A 152 10.29 -2.45 11.68
CA GLU A 152 10.63 -3.32 10.55
C GLU A 152 10.63 -4.80 10.94
N GLN A 153 11.24 -5.16 12.06
CA GLN A 153 11.25 -6.54 12.56
C GLN A 153 9.85 -7.05 12.92
N MET A 154 9.04 -6.20 13.56
CA MET A 154 7.67 -6.55 13.92
C MET A 154 6.78 -6.74 12.68
N LEU A 155 6.89 -5.85 11.68
CA LEU A 155 6.17 -5.98 10.41
C LEU A 155 6.61 -7.25 9.67
N ALA A 156 7.91 -7.51 9.58
CA ALA A 156 8.42 -8.72 8.95
C ALA A 156 7.87 -9.99 9.61
N THR A 157 7.87 -10.03 10.94
CA THR A 157 7.30 -11.16 11.71
C THR A 157 5.80 -11.29 11.46
N TYR A 158 5.06 -10.19 11.54
CA TYR A 158 3.61 -10.19 11.34
C TYR A 158 3.23 -10.69 9.95
N PHE A 159 3.87 -10.15 8.91
CA PHE A 159 3.57 -10.52 7.53
C PHE A 159 4.03 -11.92 7.14
N GLN A 160 5.12 -12.43 7.74
CA GLN A 160 5.50 -13.84 7.60
C GLN A 160 4.39 -14.76 8.11
N ASN A 161 3.92 -14.52 9.34
CA ASN A 161 2.86 -15.34 9.95
C ASN A 161 1.52 -15.15 9.21
N LEU A 162 1.21 -13.93 8.77
CA LEU A 162 0.04 -13.64 7.94
C LEU A 162 0.06 -14.52 6.69
N ARG A 163 1.19 -14.58 5.98
CA ARG A 163 1.33 -15.39 4.77
C ARG A 163 1.23 -16.88 5.06
N GLU A 164 1.85 -17.37 6.12
CA GLU A 164 1.80 -18.79 6.51
C GLU A 164 0.40 -19.27 6.90
N CYS A 165 -0.41 -18.40 7.51
CA CYS A 165 -1.78 -18.70 7.91
C CYS A 165 -2.84 -18.43 6.82
N SER A 166 -2.41 -18.13 5.60
CA SER A 166 -3.30 -17.71 4.50
C SER A 166 -3.00 -18.47 3.22
N VAL A 167 -3.99 -18.58 2.33
CA VAL A 167 -3.81 -19.19 1.01
C VAL A 167 -3.71 -18.10 -0.04
N ALA A 168 -2.62 -18.07 -0.80
CA ALA A 168 -2.47 -17.19 -1.94
C ALA A 168 -3.42 -17.59 -3.07
N SER A 169 -4.16 -16.62 -3.61
CA SER A 169 -4.99 -16.86 -4.79
C SER A 169 -4.10 -17.02 -6.05
N PRO A 170 -4.62 -17.61 -7.14
CA PRO A 170 -3.91 -17.61 -8.43
C PRO A 170 -3.52 -16.21 -8.90
N SER A 171 -4.35 -15.20 -8.63
CA SER A 171 -4.08 -13.78 -8.92
C SER A 171 -2.86 -13.28 -8.14
N ASP A 172 -2.76 -13.61 -6.85
CA ASP A 172 -1.61 -13.23 -6.03
C ASP A 172 -0.31 -13.87 -6.54
N LEU A 173 -0.36 -15.15 -6.92
CA LEU A 173 0.81 -15.84 -7.47
C LEU A 173 1.29 -15.23 -8.80
N GLU A 174 0.38 -14.77 -9.64
CA GLU A 174 0.70 -14.09 -10.90
C GLU A 174 1.37 -12.73 -10.63
N ARG A 175 0.77 -11.92 -9.74
CA ARG A 175 1.32 -10.63 -9.30
C ARG A 175 2.70 -10.80 -8.67
N GLU A 176 2.86 -11.78 -7.78
CA GLU A 176 4.12 -12.08 -7.08
C GLU A 176 5.24 -12.47 -8.04
N ARG A 177 4.96 -13.30 -9.06
CA ARG A 177 5.94 -13.64 -10.09
C ARG A 177 6.39 -12.43 -10.89
N PHE A 178 5.44 -11.59 -11.29
CA PHE A 178 5.74 -10.38 -12.05
C PHE A 178 6.56 -9.38 -11.23
N MET A 179 6.13 -9.08 -9.99
CA MET A 179 6.87 -8.21 -9.08
C MET A 179 8.27 -8.75 -8.76
N ALA A 180 8.40 -10.04 -8.49
CA ALA A 180 9.71 -10.66 -8.22
C ALA A 180 10.65 -10.57 -9.42
N ALA A 181 10.14 -10.73 -10.65
CA ALA A 181 10.94 -10.58 -11.86
C ALA A 181 11.41 -9.13 -12.06
N GLN A 182 10.58 -8.14 -11.74
CA GLN A 182 10.97 -6.72 -11.74
C GLN A 182 12.06 -6.42 -10.70
N ILE A 183 11.95 -7.01 -9.51
CA ILE A 183 12.98 -6.90 -8.45
C ILE A 183 14.31 -7.52 -8.92
N ALA A 184 14.27 -8.74 -9.45
CA ALA A 184 15.46 -9.44 -9.94
C ALA A 184 16.15 -8.66 -11.06
N GLU A 185 15.37 -8.01 -11.93
CA GLU A 185 15.94 -7.18 -12.98
C GLU A 185 16.61 -5.91 -12.44
N ALA A 186 15.93 -5.15 -11.58
CA ALA A 186 16.50 -3.94 -10.98
C ALA A 186 17.75 -4.25 -10.14
N ALA A 187 17.78 -5.41 -9.48
CA ALA A 187 18.90 -5.85 -8.64
C ALA A 187 20.21 -6.04 -9.45
N ARG A 188 20.12 -6.26 -10.76
CA ARG A 188 21.29 -6.33 -11.65
C ARG A 188 21.89 -4.96 -11.94
N GLN A 189 21.09 -3.90 -11.85
CA GLN A 189 21.52 -2.53 -12.11
C GLN A 189 22.11 -1.88 -10.85
N GLY A 190 21.62 -2.24 -9.65
CA GLY A 190 22.10 -1.68 -8.40
C GLY A 190 21.37 -2.17 -7.16
N SER A 191 21.49 -1.41 -6.07
CA SER A 191 20.71 -1.66 -4.85
C SER A 191 19.23 -1.35 -5.07
N VAL A 192 18.34 -2.15 -4.49
CA VAL A 192 16.89 -2.04 -4.69
C VAL A 192 16.18 -1.97 -3.35
N LEU A 193 15.22 -1.06 -3.23
CA LEU A 193 14.19 -1.10 -2.20
C LEU A 193 12.83 -1.32 -2.84
N ALA A 194 12.20 -2.45 -2.56
CA ALA A 194 10.85 -2.78 -3.04
C ALA A 194 9.83 -2.57 -1.93
N VAL A 195 8.78 -1.79 -2.20
CA VAL A 195 7.67 -1.50 -1.27
C VAL A 195 6.42 -2.20 -1.76
N CYS A 196 5.87 -3.12 -0.96
CA CYS A 196 4.65 -3.86 -1.31
C CYS A 196 3.75 -4.06 -0.09
N GLY A 197 2.47 -4.35 -0.34
CA GLY A 197 1.56 -4.91 0.63
C GLY A 197 2.20 -6.11 1.32
N GLY A 198 2.15 -6.12 2.65
CA GLY A 198 2.98 -7.04 3.42
C GLY A 198 2.69 -8.52 3.17
N PHE A 199 1.49 -8.87 2.72
CA PHE A 199 1.15 -10.23 2.30
C PHE A 199 2.09 -10.78 1.21
N HIS A 200 2.54 -9.94 0.28
CA HIS A 200 3.41 -10.35 -0.83
C HIS A 200 4.88 -10.45 -0.42
N LYS A 201 5.33 -9.71 0.61
CA LYS A 201 6.74 -9.61 1.01
C LYS A 201 7.42 -10.99 1.13
N PRO A 202 6.90 -11.97 1.91
CA PRO A 202 7.57 -13.26 2.06
C PRO A 202 7.76 -14.01 0.73
N ALA A 203 6.75 -13.94 -0.16
CA ALA A 203 6.81 -14.57 -1.46
C ALA A 203 7.83 -13.89 -2.37
N LEU A 204 7.86 -12.55 -2.38
CA LEU A 204 8.84 -11.79 -3.17
C LEU A 204 10.26 -12.08 -2.70
N GLU A 205 10.53 -12.05 -1.39
CA GLU A 205 11.84 -12.38 -0.81
C GLU A 205 12.32 -13.79 -1.18
N ALA A 206 11.42 -14.75 -1.28
CA ALA A 206 11.74 -16.12 -1.70
C ALA A 206 11.93 -16.26 -3.22
N LEU A 207 11.14 -15.53 -4.02
CA LEU A 207 11.10 -15.71 -5.48
C LEU A 207 12.20 -14.94 -6.20
N TRP A 208 12.43 -13.66 -5.88
CA TRP A 208 13.33 -12.79 -6.66
C TRP A 208 14.75 -13.36 -6.83
N PRO A 209 15.37 -14.02 -5.82
CA PRO A 209 16.74 -14.55 -5.97
C PRO A 209 16.83 -15.71 -6.97
N THR A 210 15.71 -16.36 -7.27
CA THR A 210 15.64 -17.55 -8.13
C THR A 210 15.39 -17.22 -9.60
N LEU A 211 15.08 -15.96 -9.90
CA LEU A 211 14.71 -15.52 -11.23
C LEU A 211 15.94 -15.01 -11.99
N GLU A 212 16.14 -15.55 -13.18
CA GLU A 212 17.15 -15.12 -14.14
C GLU A 212 16.47 -14.64 -15.43
N GLY A 213 17.20 -13.90 -16.28
CA GLY A 213 16.71 -13.48 -17.59
C GLY A 213 16.20 -12.04 -17.65
N PRO A 214 15.81 -11.55 -18.83
CA PRO A 214 15.43 -10.13 -19.06
C PRO A 214 14.19 -9.71 -18.25
N PRO A 215 13.90 -8.39 -18.14
CA PRO A 215 12.66 -7.94 -17.50
C PRO A 215 11.44 -8.62 -18.14
N PRO A 216 10.39 -8.92 -17.36
CA PRO A 216 9.14 -9.38 -17.95
C PRO A 216 8.60 -8.31 -18.89
N GLU A 217 8.24 -8.71 -20.10
CA GLU A 217 7.48 -7.82 -20.99
C GLU A 217 6.16 -7.44 -20.30
N LEU A 218 5.74 -6.18 -20.46
CA LEU A 218 4.44 -5.75 -19.96
C LEU A 218 3.36 -6.55 -20.68
N PRO A 219 2.47 -7.26 -19.97
CA PRO A 219 1.38 -7.98 -20.60
C PRO A 219 0.54 -7.05 -21.48
N GLU A 220 0.30 -7.44 -22.72
CA GLU A 220 -0.62 -6.69 -23.59
C GLU A 220 -2.07 -6.86 -23.12
N PRO A 221 -2.92 -5.84 -23.29
CA PRO A 221 -4.34 -5.94 -22.93
C PRO A 221 -5.05 -7.01 -23.76
N GLU A 222 -5.83 -7.87 -23.10
CA GLU A 222 -6.60 -8.90 -23.78
C GLU A 222 -7.79 -8.30 -24.56
N GLY A 223 -7.99 -8.78 -25.79
CA GLY A 223 -9.14 -8.45 -26.65
C GLY A 223 -9.05 -7.08 -27.33
N GLU A 224 -9.83 -6.92 -28.41
CA GLU A 224 -10.01 -5.61 -29.03
C GLU A 224 -10.86 -4.73 -28.10
N GLY A 225 -10.29 -3.62 -27.62
CA GLY A 225 -10.91 -2.83 -26.58
C GLY A 225 -10.24 -1.48 -26.34
N ARG A 226 -10.80 -0.72 -25.40
CA ARG A 226 -10.24 0.53 -24.91
C ARG A 226 -9.68 0.30 -23.52
N PHE A 227 -8.48 0.82 -23.29
CA PHE A 227 -7.85 0.81 -21.98
C PHE A 227 -7.15 2.15 -21.77
N GLY A 228 -6.91 2.47 -20.51
CA GLY A 228 -6.15 3.66 -20.16
C GLY A 228 -6.11 3.87 -18.65
N SER A 229 -5.15 4.68 -18.24
CA SER A 229 -5.03 5.13 -16.86
C SER A 229 -4.89 6.65 -16.80
N PHE A 230 -5.38 7.29 -15.74
CA PHE A 230 -5.36 8.74 -15.57
C PHE A 230 -5.19 9.10 -14.10
N LEU A 231 -4.48 10.17 -13.83
CA LEU A 231 -4.46 10.78 -12.51
C LEU A 231 -5.79 11.50 -12.26
N VAL A 232 -6.48 11.17 -11.18
CA VAL A 232 -7.75 11.79 -10.81
C VAL A 232 -7.72 12.29 -9.36
N PRO A 233 -8.40 13.41 -9.05
CA PRO A 233 -8.65 13.79 -7.68
C PRO A 233 -9.39 12.69 -6.92
N TYR A 234 -9.03 12.49 -5.66
CA TYR A 234 -9.69 11.56 -4.77
C TYR A 234 -10.11 12.29 -3.48
N SER A 235 -10.73 11.58 -2.53
CA SER A 235 -11.20 12.22 -1.30
C SER A 235 -11.07 11.29 -0.13
N TYR A 236 -10.95 11.85 1.08
CA TYR A 236 -10.98 11.04 2.30
C TYR A 236 -12.30 10.26 2.45
N SER A 237 -13.43 10.84 2.04
CA SER A 237 -14.71 10.12 2.01
C SER A 237 -14.75 8.98 1.01
N ARG A 238 -13.83 8.91 0.05
CA ARG A 238 -13.68 7.72 -0.81
C ARG A 238 -12.62 6.76 -0.29
N LEU A 239 -11.75 7.17 0.63
CA LEU A 239 -10.76 6.34 1.33
C LEU A 239 -11.31 5.74 2.64
N ASP A 240 -12.47 6.21 3.12
CA ASP A 240 -13.00 5.82 4.43
C ASP A 240 -13.78 4.50 4.31
N SER A 241 -13.32 3.48 5.04
CA SER A 241 -13.95 2.17 5.04
C SER A 241 -15.39 2.18 5.54
N PHE A 242 -15.76 3.14 6.40
CA PHE A 242 -17.15 3.32 6.85
C PHE A 242 -18.11 3.79 5.76
N THR A 243 -17.57 4.31 4.64
CA THR A 243 -18.35 4.74 3.47
C THR A 243 -18.32 3.75 2.31
N GLY A 244 -17.81 2.52 2.56
CA GLY A 244 -17.76 1.44 1.57
C GLY A 244 -16.41 1.27 0.88
N TYR A 245 -15.35 1.94 1.36
CA TYR A 245 -13.99 1.74 0.86
C TYR A 245 -13.34 0.50 1.48
N ALA A 246 -13.33 -0.59 0.76
CA ALA A 246 -12.94 -1.88 1.34
C ALA A 246 -11.41 -2.08 1.50
N ALA A 247 -10.56 -1.09 1.20
CA ALA A 247 -9.12 -1.12 1.56
C ALA A 247 -8.78 -0.49 2.93
N GLY A 248 -9.77 -0.42 3.83
CA GLY A 248 -9.48 -0.65 5.25
C GLY A 248 -8.67 0.42 5.97
N MET A 249 -8.99 1.71 5.82
CA MET A 249 -8.59 2.71 6.82
C MET A 249 -9.80 3.47 7.37
N PRO A 250 -10.30 3.13 8.58
CA PRO A 250 -11.37 3.90 9.21
C PRO A 250 -10.87 5.30 9.56
N SER A 251 -11.74 6.30 9.53
CA SER A 251 -11.41 7.66 10.02
C SER A 251 -10.12 8.29 9.43
N PRO A 252 -9.99 8.47 8.10
CA PRO A 252 -8.77 8.98 7.46
C PRO A 252 -8.21 10.29 8.04
N LEU A 253 -9.07 11.16 8.56
CA LEU A 253 -8.66 12.40 9.22
C LEU A 253 -7.80 12.15 10.48
N TYR A 254 -8.11 11.12 11.27
CA TYR A 254 -7.31 10.76 12.45
C TYR A 254 -5.88 10.42 12.04
N TYR A 255 -5.72 9.61 10.99
CA TYR A 255 -4.42 9.20 10.48
C TYR A 255 -3.67 10.35 9.79
N GLN A 256 -4.37 11.30 9.16
CA GLN A 256 -3.76 12.53 8.66
C GLN A 256 -3.10 13.32 9.79
N ILE A 257 -3.80 13.52 10.90
CA ILE A 257 -3.26 14.26 12.06
C ILE A 257 -2.16 13.45 12.74
N LEU A 258 -2.30 12.11 12.81
CA LEU A 258 -1.26 11.22 13.34
C LEU A 258 0.04 11.38 12.54
N TRP A 259 -0.06 11.47 11.21
CA TRP A 259 1.07 11.67 10.32
C TRP A 259 1.70 13.06 10.44
N GLU A 260 0.89 14.12 10.47
CA GLU A 260 1.38 15.51 10.46
C GLU A 260 1.86 16.00 11.83
N GLU A 261 1.17 15.59 12.90
CA GLU A 261 1.32 16.18 14.24
C GLU A 261 1.63 15.14 15.34
N GLY A 262 1.58 13.84 14.99
CA GLY A 262 1.87 12.75 15.91
C GLY A 262 0.69 12.32 16.80
N PRO A 263 0.85 11.22 17.56
CA PRO A 263 -0.26 10.54 18.23
C PRO A 263 -0.91 11.37 19.33
N LYS A 264 -0.14 12.21 20.04
CA LYS A 264 -0.69 13.11 21.07
C LYS A 264 -1.67 14.11 20.47
N ALA A 265 -1.38 14.65 19.28
CA ALA A 265 -2.26 15.59 18.60
C ALA A 265 -3.48 14.88 18.02
N ALA A 266 -3.28 13.73 17.36
CA ALA A 266 -4.36 12.92 16.81
C ALA A 266 -5.38 12.53 17.89
N HIS A 267 -4.92 12.04 19.05
CA HIS A 267 -5.77 11.69 20.17
C HIS A 267 -6.55 12.89 20.72
N ARG A 268 -5.88 14.03 20.96
CA ARG A 268 -6.54 15.25 21.44
C ARG A 268 -7.61 15.73 20.46
N ARG A 269 -7.29 15.73 19.15
CA ARG A 269 -8.22 16.22 18.12
C ARG A 269 -9.42 15.30 17.95
N ALA A 270 -9.19 13.98 17.95
CA ALA A 270 -10.27 12.99 17.94
C ALA A 270 -11.20 13.18 19.15
N PHE A 271 -10.65 13.30 20.36
CA PHE A 271 -11.44 13.56 21.56
C PHE A 271 -12.25 14.86 21.45
N GLN A 272 -11.64 15.97 21.03
CA GLN A 272 -12.33 17.24 20.84
C GLN A 272 -13.48 17.15 19.84
N LEU A 273 -13.28 16.47 18.70
CA LEU A 273 -14.30 16.30 17.67
C LEU A 273 -15.45 15.42 18.17
N ILE A 274 -15.15 14.27 18.79
CA ILE A 274 -16.16 13.36 19.33
C ILE A 274 -16.94 14.04 20.45
N ALA A 275 -16.27 14.64 21.44
CA ALA A 275 -16.92 15.33 22.53
C ALA A 275 -17.76 16.52 22.04
N GLY A 276 -17.27 17.27 21.04
CA GLY A 276 -18.02 18.34 20.39
C GLY A 276 -19.32 17.83 19.76
N ARG A 277 -19.24 16.77 18.94
CA ARG A 277 -20.41 16.15 18.30
C ARG A 277 -21.42 15.60 19.30
N LEU A 278 -20.96 14.92 20.34
CA LEU A 278 -21.83 14.39 21.38
C LEU A 278 -22.56 15.52 22.13
N ARG A 279 -21.89 16.64 22.40
CA ARG A 279 -22.52 17.84 22.99
C ARG A 279 -23.55 18.47 22.05
N GLU A 280 -23.28 18.53 20.75
CA GLU A 280 -24.25 19.03 19.74
C GLU A 280 -25.56 18.23 19.77
N ILE A 281 -25.49 16.91 19.98
CA ILE A 281 -26.67 16.04 20.10
C ILE A 281 -27.18 15.87 21.55
N LYS A 282 -26.74 16.74 22.47
CA LYS A 282 -27.16 16.80 23.88
C LYS A 282 -26.90 15.52 24.68
N LEU A 283 -25.87 14.74 24.31
CA LEU A 283 -25.38 13.65 25.14
C LEU A 283 -24.32 14.19 26.11
N ASN A 284 -24.40 13.76 27.37
CA ASN A 284 -23.42 14.14 28.38
C ASN A 284 -22.06 13.50 28.05
N VAL A 285 -21.03 14.34 28.02
CA VAL A 285 -19.62 13.92 27.90
C VAL A 285 -18.92 14.40 29.15
N SER A 286 -18.74 13.49 30.13
CA SER A 286 -17.97 13.72 31.36
C SER A 286 -16.52 13.34 31.16
#